data_AF-A0A6J0NYW2-F1
#
_entry.id   AF-A0A6J0NYW2-F1
#
_cell.length_a   1.000
_cell.length_b   1.000
_cell.length_c   1.000
_cell.angle_alpha   90.00
_cell.angle_beta   90.00
_cell.angle_gamma   90.00
#
_symmetry.space_group_name_H-M   'P 1'
#
loop_
_entity.id
_entity.type
_entity.pdbx_description
1 polymer ?
#
loop_
_entity_poly.entity_id
_entity_poly.type
_entity_poly.pdbx_seq_one_letter_code
_entity_poly.pdbx_strand_id
1 'polypeptide(L)'
;MAISFHVRSNSFPSRSHPQAAHVSEQLARLRSSEEASTSSSSSLCQRIDNIQELHESLDKLICLPVTQQALSQEQNKKAVEQLLDGSLRILDLCNSSKDGLSEMKESLMEIQSILRRKRGDLSGEVKKYLASRKAVKKTFQKVQKTLKVAHAEDKKEESLAFFGEAESVTIALFDSLFGYISGAKTCGKWSAVSKLMTKKKVTCEAQANEFTRVDSGFQSEKTLKMEDVQILESFIQDLEDGLESLSKSLIKYRLSILNTLGH
;
A
#
# COMPACT_ATOMS: atom_id res chain seq x y z
N MET A 1 -0.44 70.23 -9.78
CA MET A 1 -1.24 68.99 -9.83
C MET A 1 -0.30 67.83 -9.56
N ALA A 2 -0.46 67.14 -8.43
CA ALA A 2 0.39 65.99 -8.07
C ALA A 2 -0.21 64.72 -8.68
N ILE A 3 0.61 63.97 -9.41
CA ILE A 3 0.21 62.72 -10.05
C ILE A 3 0.31 61.63 -8.98
N SER A 4 -0.84 61.10 -8.58
CA SER A 4 -0.96 59.95 -7.67
C SER A 4 -0.51 58.68 -8.39
N PHE A 5 0.59 58.08 -7.94
CA PHE A 5 1.02 56.77 -8.40
C PHE A 5 0.37 55.69 -7.54
N HIS A 6 -0.60 54.97 -8.11
CA HIS A 6 -1.15 53.76 -7.50
C HIS A 6 -0.14 52.61 -7.67
N VAL A 7 0.68 52.37 -6.65
CA VAL A 7 1.47 51.15 -6.55
C VAL A 7 0.50 50.00 -6.27
N ARG A 8 0.28 49.14 -7.27
CA ARG A 8 -0.43 47.87 -7.07
C ARG A 8 0.54 46.90 -6.39
N SER A 9 0.28 46.57 -5.13
CA SER A 9 0.97 45.47 -4.45
C SER A 9 0.69 44.17 -5.17
N ASN A 10 1.75 43.54 -5.69
CA ASN A 10 1.71 42.14 -6.11
C ASN A 10 1.73 41.28 -4.85
N SER A 11 0.57 40.81 -4.40
CA SER A 11 0.51 39.76 -3.38
C SER A 11 1.14 38.49 -3.97
N PHE A 12 2.31 38.11 -3.46
CA PHE A 12 2.84 36.77 -3.68
C PHE A 12 1.79 35.74 -3.25
N PRO A 13 1.63 34.61 -3.97
CA PRO A 13 0.73 33.56 -3.51
C PRO A 13 1.10 33.17 -2.08
N SER A 14 0.09 33.08 -1.22
CA SER A 14 0.21 32.73 0.19
C SER A 14 1.07 31.46 0.30
N ARG A 15 2.16 31.50 1.09
CA ARG A 15 2.94 30.29 1.36
C ARG A 15 2.01 29.25 1.99
N SER A 16 1.94 28.07 1.40
CA SER A 16 1.26 26.92 1.98
C SER A 16 1.82 26.63 3.37
N HIS A 17 0.97 26.18 4.30
CA HIS A 17 1.41 25.80 5.64
C HIS A 17 2.54 24.76 5.57
N PRO A 18 3.60 24.84 6.40
CA PRO A 18 4.75 23.92 6.32
C PRO A 18 4.36 22.44 6.34
N GLN A 19 3.35 22.07 7.15
CA GLN A 19 2.82 20.71 7.20
C GLN A 19 2.17 20.26 5.87
N ALA A 20 1.45 21.15 5.19
CA ALA A 20 0.84 20.84 3.90
C ALA A 20 1.91 20.65 2.81
N ALA A 21 2.97 21.47 2.84
CA ALA A 21 4.12 21.31 1.95
C ALA A 21 4.85 19.98 2.20
N HIS A 22 5.03 19.58 3.47
CA HIS A 22 5.63 18.30 3.84
C HIS A 22 4.82 17.11 3.31
N VAL A 23 3.50 17.10 3.52
CA VAL A 23 2.61 16.04 2.99
C VAL A 23 2.68 16.00 1.46
N SER A 24 2.64 17.15 0.79
CA SER A 24 2.77 17.23 -0.67
C SER A 24 4.07 16.63 -1.18
N GLU A 25 5.18 16.87 -0.47
CA GLU A 25 6.49 16.32 -0.82
C GLU A 25 6.54 14.80 -0.62
N GLN A 26 6.00 14.28 0.49
CA GLN A 26 5.89 12.84 0.73
C GLN A 26 5.09 12.15 -0.37
N LEU A 27 3.93 12.71 -0.74
CA LEU A 27 3.09 12.18 -1.82
C LEU A 27 3.81 12.18 -3.18
N ALA A 28 4.50 13.27 -3.53
CA ALA A 28 5.28 13.36 -4.76
C ALA A 28 6.41 12.33 -4.82
N ARG A 29 7.12 12.12 -3.70
CA ARG A 29 8.17 11.09 -3.58
C ARG A 29 7.59 9.68 -3.71
N LEU A 30 6.47 9.39 -3.04
CA LEU A 30 5.81 8.08 -3.09
C LEU A 30 5.32 7.73 -4.50
N ARG A 31 4.78 8.71 -5.22
CA ARG A 31 4.38 8.57 -6.63
C ARG A 31 5.59 8.28 -7.54
N SER A 32 6.67 9.05 -7.38
CA SER A 32 7.89 8.87 -8.20
C SER A 32 8.57 7.53 -7.93
N SER A 33 8.55 7.07 -6.68
CA SER A 33 9.12 5.78 -6.27
C SER A 33 8.37 4.58 -6.85
N GLU A 34 7.06 4.70 -7.10
CA GLU A 34 6.25 3.65 -7.72
C GLU A 34 6.71 3.31 -9.14
N GLU A 35 7.10 4.33 -9.92
CA GLU A 35 7.49 4.17 -11.32
C GLU A 35 8.90 3.61 -11.51
N ALA A 36 9.79 3.85 -10.54
CA ALA A 36 11.21 3.50 -10.63
C ALA A 36 11.58 2.16 -9.95
N SER A 37 10.70 1.59 -9.12
CA SER A 37 11.09 0.50 -8.22
C SER A 37 11.08 -0.88 -8.87
N THR A 38 12.21 -1.57 -8.80
CA THR A 38 12.27 -3.03 -8.85
C THR A 38 11.63 -3.58 -7.57
N SER A 39 10.61 -4.43 -7.67
CA SER A 39 9.88 -4.96 -6.51
C SER A 39 10.73 -5.94 -5.69
N SER A 40 11.57 -5.43 -4.79
CA SER A 40 12.27 -6.21 -3.76
C SER A 40 11.51 -6.21 -2.44
N SER A 41 11.76 -7.19 -1.57
CA SER A 41 11.23 -7.26 -0.20
C SER A 41 11.55 -5.99 0.60
N SER A 42 12.82 -5.59 0.64
CA SER A 42 13.25 -4.37 1.34
C SER A 42 12.57 -3.09 0.85
N SER A 43 12.40 -2.95 -0.47
CA SER A 43 11.71 -1.80 -1.05
C SER A 43 10.24 -1.75 -0.64
N LEU A 44 9.62 -2.92 -0.44
CA LEU A 44 8.23 -3.01 -0.04
C LEU A 44 8.04 -2.63 1.41
N CYS A 45 8.89 -3.14 2.33
CA CYS A 45 8.87 -2.74 3.73
C CYS A 45 9.08 -1.22 3.87
N GLN A 46 10.08 -0.66 3.18
CA GLN A 46 10.32 0.78 3.18
C GLN A 46 9.10 1.58 2.67
N ARG A 47 8.38 1.06 1.66
CA ARG A 47 7.16 1.73 1.19
C ARG A 47 6.02 1.67 2.21
N ILE A 48 5.92 0.60 3.00
CA ILE A 48 4.97 0.51 4.11
C ILE A 48 5.29 1.59 5.14
N ASP A 49 6.57 1.69 5.56
CA ASP A 49 7.03 2.70 6.53
C ASP A 49 6.76 4.13 6.03
N ASN A 50 7.11 4.43 4.77
CA ASN A 50 6.87 5.76 4.19
C ASN A 50 5.38 6.12 4.14
N ILE A 51 4.49 5.13 3.96
CA ILE A 51 3.03 5.35 3.94
C ILE A 51 2.50 5.52 5.37
N GLN A 52 3.04 4.78 6.35
CA GLN A 52 2.74 5.05 7.76
C GLN A 52 3.10 6.50 8.12
N GLU A 53 4.31 6.96 7.79
CA GLU A 53 4.76 8.33 8.06
C GLU A 53 3.88 9.40 7.36
N LEU A 54 3.37 9.08 6.16
CA LEU A 54 2.41 9.93 5.47
C LEU A 54 1.11 10.05 6.27
N HIS A 55 0.54 8.94 6.75
CA HIS A 55 -0.71 8.96 7.55
C HIS A 55 -0.52 9.67 8.89
N GLU A 56 0.64 9.54 9.53
CA GLU A 56 0.98 10.35 10.72
C GLU A 56 1.12 11.85 10.39
N SER A 57 1.60 12.18 9.20
CA SER A 57 1.70 13.57 8.74
C SER A 57 0.33 14.17 8.37
N LEU A 58 -0.57 13.35 7.85
CA LEU A 58 -1.97 13.72 7.59
C LEU A 58 -2.74 13.93 8.90
N ASP A 59 -2.51 13.08 9.90
CA ASP A 59 -3.06 13.27 11.25
C ASP A 59 -2.69 14.65 11.82
N LYS A 60 -1.40 15.02 11.75
CA LYS A 60 -0.92 16.36 12.12
C LYS A 60 -1.52 17.48 11.27
N LEU A 61 -1.77 17.23 9.98
CA LEU A 61 -2.39 18.20 9.07
C LEU A 61 -3.86 18.46 9.44
N ILE A 62 -4.61 17.41 9.81
CA ILE A 62 -6.01 17.50 10.26
C ILE A 62 -6.12 18.34 11.52
N CYS A 63 -5.15 18.26 12.44
CA CYS A 63 -5.13 19.05 13.66
C CYS A 63 -4.97 20.57 13.44
N LEU A 64 -4.68 21.04 12.23
CA LEU A 64 -4.57 22.47 11.95
C LEU A 64 -5.96 23.12 11.82
N PRO A 65 -6.19 24.31 12.42
CA PRO A 65 -7.50 24.97 12.39
C PRO A 65 -8.06 25.18 10.98
N VAL A 66 -7.20 25.51 10.02
CA VAL A 66 -7.59 25.70 8.61
C VAL A 66 -8.10 24.40 7.97
N THR A 67 -7.49 23.27 8.31
CA THR A 67 -7.90 21.95 7.81
C THR A 67 -9.17 21.50 8.51
N GLN A 68 -9.28 21.69 9.83
CA GLN A 68 -10.51 21.38 10.58
C GLN A 68 -11.70 22.17 10.04
N GLN A 69 -11.51 23.47 9.79
CA GLN A 69 -12.55 24.32 9.21
C GLN A 69 -12.94 23.86 7.81
N ALA A 70 -11.99 23.42 6.97
CA ALA A 70 -12.31 22.86 5.67
C ALA A 70 -13.10 21.55 5.79
N LEU A 71 -12.71 20.66 6.72
CA LEU A 71 -13.38 19.37 6.94
C LEU A 71 -14.78 19.51 7.53
N SER A 72 -15.05 20.54 8.34
CA SER A 72 -16.38 20.76 8.95
C SER A 72 -17.36 21.54 8.08
N GLN A 73 -16.93 22.06 6.92
CA GLN A 73 -17.84 22.74 5.99
C GLN A 73 -18.86 21.76 5.41
N GLU A 74 -20.15 22.12 5.46
CA GLU A 74 -21.26 21.29 4.94
C GLU A 74 -21.07 20.91 3.46
N GLN A 75 -20.47 21.79 2.65
CA GLN A 75 -20.18 21.51 1.24
C GLN A 75 -19.21 20.31 1.06
N ASN A 76 -18.35 20.06 2.05
CA ASN A 76 -17.33 19.00 2.03
C ASN A 76 -17.82 17.72 2.71
N LYS A 77 -19.03 17.69 3.29
CA LYS A 77 -19.55 16.54 4.04
C LYS A 77 -19.48 15.23 3.27
N LYS A 78 -19.93 15.22 2.01
CA LYS A 78 -19.85 14.03 1.14
C LYS A 78 -18.40 13.57 0.94
N ALA A 79 -17.49 14.51 0.69
CA ALA A 79 -16.08 14.18 0.51
C ALA A 79 -15.47 13.61 1.79
N VAL A 80 -15.81 14.16 2.97
CA VAL A 80 -15.33 13.64 4.26
C VAL A 80 -15.91 12.26 4.57
N GLU A 81 -17.18 12.01 4.28
CA GLU A 81 -17.79 10.67 4.38
C GLU A 81 -17.03 9.67 3.50
N GLN A 82 -16.66 10.06 2.27
CA GLN A 82 -15.85 9.23 1.39
C GLN A 82 -14.43 8.99 1.90
N LEU A 83 -13.79 9.98 2.53
CA LEU A 83 -12.47 9.81 3.17
C LEU A 83 -12.56 8.80 4.33
N LEU A 84 -13.62 8.88 5.13
CA LEU A 84 -13.88 7.91 6.18
C LEU A 84 -14.13 6.53 5.55
N ASP A 85 -14.98 6.38 4.55
CA ASP A 85 -15.21 5.08 3.91
C ASP A 85 -13.93 4.52 3.27
N GLY A 86 -13.12 5.38 2.65
CA GLY A 86 -11.79 5.04 2.13
C GLY A 86 -10.86 4.49 3.20
N SER A 87 -10.69 5.22 4.31
CA SER A 87 -9.84 4.78 5.43
C SER A 87 -10.29 3.46 6.04
N LEU A 88 -11.61 3.23 6.15
CA LEU A 88 -12.15 1.97 6.68
C LEU A 88 -11.83 0.79 5.74
N ARG A 89 -12.01 0.97 4.43
CA ARG A 89 -11.67 -0.07 3.43
C ARG A 89 -10.19 -0.43 3.46
N ILE A 90 -9.30 0.55 3.67
CA ILE A 90 -7.86 0.29 3.82
C ILE A 90 -7.59 -0.48 5.11
N LEU A 91 -8.23 -0.12 6.23
CA LEU A 91 -8.08 -0.86 7.50
C LEU A 91 -8.54 -2.31 7.38
N ASP A 92 -9.67 -2.57 6.73
CA ASP A 92 -10.16 -3.93 6.45
C ASP A 92 -9.16 -4.73 5.61
N LEU A 93 -8.49 -4.05 4.65
CA LEU A 93 -7.46 -4.65 3.82
C LEU A 93 -6.19 -4.96 4.63
N CYS A 94 -5.74 -4.08 5.53
CA CYS A 94 -4.64 -4.35 6.44
C CYS A 94 -4.94 -5.60 7.29
N ASN A 95 -6.11 -5.64 7.94
CA ASN A 95 -6.51 -6.75 8.80
C ASN A 95 -6.56 -8.07 8.04
N SER A 96 -7.27 -8.11 6.91
CA SER A 96 -7.40 -9.33 6.09
C SER A 96 -6.06 -9.80 5.52
N SER A 97 -5.17 -8.86 5.17
CA SER A 97 -3.83 -9.20 4.67
C SER A 97 -2.97 -9.78 5.79
N LYS A 98 -3.04 -9.20 6.99
CA LYS A 98 -2.32 -9.69 8.17
C LYS A 98 -2.79 -11.10 8.54
N ASP A 99 -4.09 -11.36 8.60
CA ASP A 99 -4.63 -12.69 8.93
C ASP A 99 -4.09 -13.77 7.99
N GLY A 100 -4.11 -13.50 6.68
CA GLY A 100 -3.59 -14.46 5.70
C GLY A 100 -2.06 -14.59 5.71
N LEU A 101 -1.33 -13.51 6.04
CA LEU A 101 0.12 -13.56 6.27
C LEU A 101 0.45 -14.40 7.52
N SER A 102 -0.33 -14.28 8.59
CA SER A 102 -0.18 -15.07 9.82
C SER A 102 -0.38 -16.55 9.55
N GLU A 103 -1.43 -16.91 8.80
CA GLU A 103 -1.65 -18.30 8.37
C GLU A 103 -0.48 -18.83 7.51
N MET A 104 0.05 -18.00 6.59
CA MET A 104 1.23 -18.38 5.80
C MET A 104 2.45 -18.61 6.71
N LYS A 105 2.69 -17.72 7.67
CA LYS A 105 3.82 -17.79 8.60
C LYS A 105 3.74 -19.04 9.46
N GLU A 106 2.58 -19.34 10.05
CA GLU A 106 2.35 -20.55 10.83
C GLU A 106 2.67 -21.80 10.02
N SER A 107 2.18 -21.87 8.78
CA SER A 107 2.51 -22.99 7.90
C SER A 107 3.99 -23.09 7.55
N LEU A 108 4.69 -21.98 7.36
CA LEU A 108 6.13 -21.99 7.14
C LEU A 108 6.89 -22.50 8.37
N MET A 109 6.50 -22.08 9.58
CA MET A 109 7.10 -22.56 10.83
C MET A 109 6.91 -24.07 11.00
N GLU A 110 5.72 -24.59 10.70
CA GLU A 110 5.45 -26.03 10.74
C GLU A 110 6.23 -26.79 9.65
N ILE A 111 6.33 -26.25 8.43
CA ILE A 111 7.20 -26.80 7.38
C ILE A 111 8.65 -26.89 7.88
N GLN A 112 9.19 -25.83 8.49
CA GLN A 112 10.54 -25.86 9.05
C GLN A 112 10.68 -26.92 10.17
N SER A 113 9.70 -27.01 11.06
CA SER A 113 9.67 -28.03 12.13
C SER A 113 9.75 -29.44 11.56
N ILE A 114 8.96 -29.73 10.51
CA ILE A 114 8.93 -31.03 9.82
C ILE A 114 10.26 -31.32 9.13
N LEU A 115 10.86 -30.34 8.45
CA LEU A 115 12.16 -30.50 7.80
C LEU A 115 13.28 -30.77 8.81
N ARG A 116 13.30 -30.08 9.96
CA ARG A 116 14.29 -30.27 11.02
C ARG A 116 14.16 -31.65 11.67
N ARG A 117 12.93 -32.07 11.98
CA ARG A 117 12.65 -33.32 12.69
C ARG A 117 12.56 -34.53 11.76
N LYS A 118 12.45 -34.32 10.45
CA LYS A 118 12.16 -35.33 9.42
C LYS A 118 10.90 -36.15 9.72
N ARG A 119 9.89 -35.51 10.34
CA ARG A 119 8.63 -36.13 10.78
C ARG A 119 7.48 -35.15 10.66
N GLY A 120 6.35 -35.60 10.12
CA GLY A 120 5.11 -34.85 10.00
C GLY A 120 4.56 -34.85 8.57
N ASP A 121 3.38 -34.27 8.37
CA ASP A 121 2.74 -34.17 7.06
C ASP A 121 3.18 -32.90 6.31
N LEU A 122 4.32 -32.98 5.63
CA LEU A 122 4.84 -31.87 4.83
C LEU A 122 3.85 -31.48 3.71
N SER A 123 3.18 -32.46 3.10
CA SER A 123 2.24 -32.20 1.99
C SER A 123 1.02 -31.42 2.47
N GLY A 124 0.48 -31.79 3.63
CA GLY A 124 -0.62 -31.07 4.27
C GLY A 124 -0.27 -29.62 4.58
N GLU A 125 0.91 -29.38 5.15
CA GLU A 125 1.31 -28.02 5.53
C GLU A 125 1.62 -27.13 4.32
N VAL A 126 2.25 -27.69 3.28
CA VAL A 126 2.42 -26.99 1.99
C VAL A 126 1.07 -26.61 1.37
N LYS A 127 0.06 -27.49 1.44
CA LYS A 127 -1.28 -27.16 0.94
C LYS A 127 -1.93 -26.03 1.72
N LYS A 128 -1.77 -25.99 3.04
CA LYS A 128 -2.26 -24.89 3.88
C LYS A 128 -1.60 -23.56 3.51
N TYR A 129 -0.26 -23.53 3.42
CA TYR A 129 0.49 -22.37 2.96
C TYR A 129 0.00 -21.84 1.59
N LEU A 130 -0.18 -22.75 0.61
CA LEU A 130 -0.67 -22.35 -0.72
C LEU A 130 -2.12 -21.85 -0.67
N ALA A 131 -2.95 -22.41 0.21
CA ALA A 131 -4.34 -22.01 0.39
C ALA A 131 -4.45 -20.62 1.04
N SER A 132 -3.71 -20.34 2.12
CA SER A 132 -3.68 -19.04 2.80
C SER A 132 -3.16 -17.94 1.87
N ARG A 133 -2.09 -18.23 1.11
CA ARG A 133 -1.61 -17.33 0.07
C ARG A 133 -2.66 -17.02 -1.02
N LYS A 134 -3.41 -18.04 -1.44
CA LYS A 134 -4.54 -17.86 -2.38
C LYS A 134 -5.70 -17.10 -1.75
N ALA A 135 -5.90 -17.17 -0.43
CA ALA A 135 -6.92 -16.41 0.28
C ALA A 135 -6.58 -14.91 0.30
N VAL A 136 -5.34 -14.54 0.62
CA VAL A 136 -4.84 -13.15 0.52
C VAL A 136 -5.06 -12.59 -0.90
N LYS A 137 -4.86 -13.43 -1.92
CA LYS A 137 -5.17 -13.03 -3.30
C LYS A 137 -6.64 -12.72 -3.55
N LYS A 138 -7.55 -13.52 -2.99
CA LYS A 138 -8.99 -13.33 -3.20
C LYS A 138 -9.52 -12.09 -2.47
N THR A 139 -9.07 -11.86 -1.23
CA THR A 139 -9.45 -10.68 -0.44
C THR A 139 -9.02 -9.41 -1.17
N PHE A 140 -7.79 -9.39 -1.66
CA PHE A 140 -7.25 -8.28 -2.45
C PHE A 140 -8.08 -7.98 -3.71
N GLN A 141 -8.38 -9.01 -4.51
CA GLN A 141 -9.18 -8.86 -5.73
C GLN A 141 -10.59 -8.34 -5.45
N LYS A 142 -11.16 -8.65 -4.28
CA LYS A 142 -12.46 -8.13 -3.85
C LYS A 142 -12.37 -6.64 -3.56
N VAL A 143 -11.36 -6.21 -2.80
CA VAL A 143 -11.14 -4.81 -2.41
C VAL A 143 -10.78 -3.94 -3.62
N GLN A 144 -9.96 -4.44 -4.54
CA GLN A 144 -9.61 -3.71 -5.76
C GLN A 144 -10.85 -3.44 -6.65
N LYS A 145 -11.83 -4.36 -6.67
CA LYS A 145 -13.08 -4.17 -7.41
C LYS A 145 -13.98 -3.12 -6.77
N THR A 146 -14.11 -3.10 -5.44
CA THR A 146 -14.91 -2.09 -4.73
C THR A 146 -14.31 -0.69 -4.84
N LEU A 147 -12.98 -0.56 -4.88
CA LEU A 147 -12.30 0.72 -5.04
C LEU A 147 -12.41 1.33 -6.44
N LYS A 148 -12.33 0.50 -7.50
CA LYS A 148 -12.50 0.97 -8.89
C LYS A 148 -13.90 1.55 -9.18
N VAL A 149 -14.92 1.07 -8.47
CA VAL A 149 -16.29 1.58 -8.59
C VAL A 149 -16.43 2.95 -7.92
N ALA A 150 -15.76 3.17 -6.78
CA ALA A 150 -15.86 4.42 -6.02
C ALA A 150 -15.18 5.63 -6.70
N HIS A 151 -14.11 5.42 -7.49
CA HIS A 151 -13.39 6.53 -8.15
C HIS A 151 -14.06 7.07 -9.43
N ALA A 152 -15.13 6.44 -9.92
CA ALA A 152 -15.80 6.86 -11.15
C ALA A 152 -16.73 8.08 -10.97
N GLU A 153 -17.01 8.51 -9.73
CA GLU A 153 -18.17 9.38 -9.44
C GLU A 153 -17.87 10.84 -9.03
N ASP A 154 -16.62 11.28 -8.81
CA ASP A 154 -16.41 12.60 -8.17
C ASP A 154 -15.52 13.62 -8.91
N LYS A 155 -16.02 14.87 -8.88
CA LYS A 155 -15.26 16.10 -9.11
C LYS A 155 -14.46 16.39 -7.84
N LYS A 156 -13.12 16.45 -7.94
CA LYS A 156 -12.25 16.71 -6.80
C LYS A 156 -12.37 18.17 -6.34
N GLU A 157 -12.83 18.37 -5.11
CA GLU A 157 -12.61 19.61 -4.35
C GLU A 157 -11.09 19.76 -4.10
N GLU A 158 -10.51 20.90 -4.47
CA GLU A 158 -9.06 21.11 -4.47
C GLU A 158 -8.45 21.08 -3.05
N SER A 159 -9.24 21.43 -2.02
CA SER A 159 -8.83 21.50 -0.61
C SER A 159 -8.62 20.14 0.05
N LEU A 160 -9.23 19.06 -0.46
CA LEU A 160 -9.14 17.70 0.07
C LEU A 160 -8.31 16.75 -0.81
N ALA A 161 -7.66 17.29 -1.84
CA ALA A 161 -6.89 16.51 -2.81
C ALA A 161 -5.79 15.66 -2.15
N PHE A 162 -5.15 16.16 -1.08
CA PHE A 162 -4.11 15.43 -0.34
C PHE A 162 -4.60 14.10 0.20
N PHE A 163 -5.83 14.05 0.73
CA PHE A 163 -6.38 12.86 1.36
C PHE A 163 -6.75 11.78 0.32
N GLY A 164 -7.39 12.19 -0.78
CA GLY A 164 -7.69 11.26 -1.87
C GLY A 164 -6.43 10.74 -2.57
N GLU A 165 -5.38 11.56 -2.64
CA GLU A 165 -4.08 11.11 -3.14
C GLU A 165 -3.39 10.13 -2.18
N ALA A 166 -3.44 10.39 -0.88
CA ALA A 166 -2.94 9.49 0.15
C ALA A 166 -3.63 8.12 0.12
N GLU A 167 -4.95 8.10 -0.05
CA GLU A 167 -5.72 6.86 -0.29
C GLU A 167 -5.19 6.13 -1.52
N SER A 168 -4.99 6.85 -2.63
CA SER A 168 -4.52 6.27 -3.90
C SER A 168 -3.14 5.63 -3.78
N VAL A 169 -2.17 6.31 -3.15
CA VAL A 169 -0.81 5.75 -2.97
C VAL A 169 -0.79 4.58 -1.98
N THR A 170 -1.68 4.60 -0.98
CA THR A 170 -1.84 3.47 -0.04
C THR A 170 -2.38 2.24 -0.76
N ILE A 171 -3.37 2.42 -1.65
CA ILE A 171 -3.90 1.33 -2.48
C ILE A 171 -2.82 0.81 -3.45
N ALA A 172 -2.01 1.68 -4.03
CA ALA A 172 -0.93 1.30 -4.94
C ALA A 172 0.17 0.47 -4.23
N LEU A 173 0.47 0.76 -2.96
CA LEU A 173 1.32 -0.11 -2.13
C LEU A 173 0.72 -1.50 -2.03
N PHE A 174 -0.57 -1.57 -1.73
CA PHE A 174 -1.32 -2.80 -1.59
C PHE A 174 -1.35 -3.61 -2.90
N ASP A 175 -1.49 -2.95 -4.06
CA ASP A 175 -1.33 -3.58 -5.39
C ASP A 175 0.07 -4.16 -5.58
N SER A 176 1.10 -3.45 -5.12
CA SER A 176 2.51 -3.88 -5.21
C SER A 176 2.79 -5.08 -4.30
N LEU A 177 2.33 -5.04 -3.05
CA LEU A 177 2.43 -6.12 -2.07
C LEU A 177 1.73 -7.37 -2.58
N PHE A 178 0.53 -7.24 -3.10
CA PHE A 178 -0.21 -8.34 -3.68
C PHE A 178 0.50 -8.95 -4.90
N GLY A 179 0.99 -8.10 -5.82
CA GLY A 179 1.76 -8.55 -6.98
C GLY A 179 2.96 -9.39 -6.55
N TYR A 180 3.70 -8.89 -5.56
CA TYR A 180 4.85 -9.56 -4.98
C TYR A 180 4.48 -10.90 -4.32
N ILE A 181 3.49 -10.94 -3.42
CA ILE A 181 3.00 -12.17 -2.78
C ILE A 181 2.57 -13.18 -3.85
N SER A 182 1.84 -12.76 -4.88
CA SER A 182 1.36 -13.67 -5.93
C SER A 182 2.46 -14.25 -6.80
N GLY A 183 3.70 -13.73 -6.72
CA GLY A 183 4.71 -13.97 -7.74
C GLY A 183 4.30 -13.44 -9.12
N ALA A 184 3.32 -12.53 -9.15
CA ALA A 184 2.85 -11.91 -10.38
C ALA A 184 3.77 -10.73 -10.69
N LYS A 185 4.15 -10.59 -11.96
CA LYS A 185 4.83 -9.37 -12.41
C LYS A 185 3.87 -8.20 -12.19
N THR A 186 4.26 -7.19 -11.42
CA THR A 186 3.79 -5.81 -11.63
C THR A 186 4.44 -5.31 -12.91
N CYS A 187 3.96 -5.82 -14.05
CA CYS A 187 4.32 -5.20 -15.30
C CYS A 187 3.59 -3.85 -15.32
N GLY A 188 4.33 -2.76 -15.11
CA GLY A 188 3.86 -1.42 -15.40
C GLY A 188 3.17 -1.40 -16.77
N LYS A 189 2.16 -0.55 -16.91
CA LYS A 189 1.14 -0.55 -17.97
C LYS A 189 1.65 -0.42 -19.44
N TRP A 190 2.89 -0.76 -19.77
CA TRP A 190 3.45 -0.60 -21.11
C TRP A 190 3.83 -1.86 -21.90
N SER A 191 3.60 -3.08 -21.41
CA SER A 191 3.93 -4.30 -22.18
C SER A 191 2.87 -4.75 -23.21
N ALA A 192 1.96 -3.85 -23.62
CA ALA A 192 0.96 -4.17 -24.65
C ALA A 192 1.40 -3.82 -26.08
N VAL A 193 2.50 -3.08 -26.27
CA VAL A 193 2.97 -2.67 -27.61
C VAL A 193 4.41 -3.08 -27.85
N SER A 194 4.64 -4.40 -27.91
CA SER A 194 5.77 -4.95 -28.69
C SER A 194 5.45 -6.39 -29.11
N LYS A 195 4.39 -6.54 -29.90
CA LYS A 195 4.05 -7.80 -30.58
C LYS A 195 4.40 -7.79 -32.07
N LEU A 196 5.29 -6.90 -32.50
CA LEU A 196 5.72 -6.88 -33.89
C LEU A 196 7.24 -6.71 -33.95
N MET A 197 7.89 -7.77 -34.43
CA MET A 197 9.33 -7.90 -34.73
C MET A 197 10.25 -8.16 -33.53
N THR A 198 10.42 -9.45 -33.19
CA THR A 198 11.72 -10.16 -33.27
C THR A 198 11.53 -11.61 -32.84
N LYS A 199 11.90 -12.54 -33.72
CA LYS A 199 12.10 -13.97 -33.41
C LYS A 199 13.36 -14.10 -32.54
N LYS A 200 13.26 -13.70 -31.29
CA LYS A 200 14.11 -14.13 -30.18
C LYS A 200 13.30 -13.77 -28.94
N LYS A 201 12.63 -14.76 -28.37
CA LYS A 201 12.00 -14.64 -27.06
C LYS A 201 13.12 -14.28 -26.09
N VAL A 202 13.36 -12.98 -25.89
CA VAL A 202 14.05 -12.48 -24.72
C VAL A 202 13.05 -12.73 -23.60
N THR A 203 13.10 -13.96 -23.11
CA THR A 203 12.46 -14.34 -21.86
C THR A 203 13.06 -13.38 -20.85
N CYS A 204 12.29 -12.36 -20.45
CA CYS A 204 12.60 -11.62 -19.26
C CYS A 204 12.60 -12.65 -18.13
N GLU A 205 13.80 -13.16 -17.81
CA GLU A 205 14.05 -14.03 -16.68
C GLU A 205 13.47 -13.29 -15.48
N ALA A 206 12.34 -13.80 -14.98
CA ALA A 206 11.75 -13.25 -13.79
C ALA A 206 12.74 -13.56 -12.67
N GLN A 207 13.33 -12.52 -12.08
CA GLN A 207 14.07 -12.70 -10.84
C GLN A 207 13.10 -13.30 -9.83
N ALA A 208 13.38 -14.53 -9.38
CA ALA A 208 12.53 -15.25 -8.45
C ALA A 208 12.52 -14.49 -7.11
N ASN A 209 11.35 -14.08 -6.65
CA ASN A 209 11.18 -13.55 -5.30
C ASN A 209 11.02 -14.67 -4.28
N GLU A 210 11.06 -14.32 -3.00
CA GLU A 210 11.07 -15.19 -1.84
C GLU A 210 9.91 -16.20 -1.89
N PHE A 211 8.71 -15.74 -2.25
CA PHE A 211 7.53 -16.57 -2.44
C PHE A 211 7.70 -17.60 -3.57
N THR A 212 8.12 -17.16 -4.76
CA THR A 212 8.29 -18.06 -5.92
C THR A 212 9.46 -19.04 -5.76
N ARG A 213 10.49 -18.66 -4.99
CA ARG A 213 11.61 -19.55 -4.63
C ARG A 213 11.13 -20.71 -3.77
N VAL A 214 10.35 -20.42 -2.74
CA VAL A 214 9.76 -21.42 -1.85
C VAL A 214 8.78 -22.31 -2.61
N ASP A 215 7.91 -21.75 -3.47
CA ASP A 215 7.00 -22.53 -4.32
C ASP A 215 7.75 -23.52 -5.23
N SER A 216 8.83 -23.05 -5.86
CA SER A 216 9.65 -23.88 -6.74
C SER A 216 10.28 -25.03 -5.96
N GLY A 217 10.70 -24.77 -4.71
CA GLY A 217 11.19 -25.78 -3.78
C GLY A 217 10.13 -26.83 -3.41
N PHE A 218 8.84 -26.49 -3.38
CA PHE A 218 7.77 -27.47 -3.18
C PHE A 218 7.47 -28.32 -4.42
N GLN A 219 7.71 -27.79 -5.63
CA GLN A 219 7.37 -28.46 -6.88
C GLN A 219 8.50 -29.32 -7.45
N SER A 220 9.75 -28.88 -7.31
CA SER A 220 10.89 -29.68 -7.73
C SER A 220 11.18 -30.70 -6.64
N GLU A 221 11.28 -31.98 -6.95
CA GLU A 221 11.76 -33.04 -6.03
C GLU A 221 13.20 -32.81 -5.51
N LYS A 222 13.81 -31.65 -5.79
CA LYS A 222 14.99 -31.14 -5.11
C LYS A 222 14.63 -30.72 -3.69
N THR A 223 15.59 -30.89 -2.78
CA THR A 223 15.45 -30.56 -1.37
C THR A 223 15.04 -29.10 -1.19
N LEU A 224 13.81 -28.87 -0.73
CA LEU A 224 13.34 -27.60 -0.17
C LEU A 224 14.41 -27.07 0.79
N LYS A 225 14.97 -25.88 0.49
CA LYS A 225 16.03 -25.30 1.30
C LYS A 225 15.42 -24.66 2.53
N MET A 226 15.90 -25.07 3.70
CA MET A 226 15.51 -24.50 4.99
C MET A 226 15.72 -22.98 5.01
N GLU A 227 16.80 -22.52 4.38
CA GLU A 227 17.18 -21.10 4.31
C GLU A 227 16.15 -20.29 3.53
N ASP A 228 15.59 -20.82 2.44
CA ASP A 228 14.58 -20.13 1.63
C ASP A 228 13.27 -19.97 2.43
N VAL A 229 12.89 -20.98 3.22
CA VAL A 229 11.71 -20.94 4.09
C VAL A 229 11.88 -19.92 5.23
N GLN A 230 13.07 -19.84 5.83
CA GLN A 230 13.38 -18.87 6.89
C GLN A 230 13.41 -17.43 6.38
N ILE A 231 13.98 -17.20 5.19
CA ILE A 231 13.99 -15.88 4.57
C ILE A 231 12.55 -15.41 4.31
N LEU A 232 11.68 -16.29 3.79
CA LEU A 232 10.29 -15.94 3.54
C LEU A 232 9.51 -15.70 4.84
N GLU A 233 9.73 -16.52 5.88
CA GLU A 233 9.11 -16.33 7.20
C GLU A 233 9.47 -14.96 7.80
N SER A 234 10.76 -14.61 7.81
CA SER A 234 11.24 -13.31 8.31
C SER A 234 10.62 -12.16 7.52
N PHE A 235 10.55 -12.28 6.20
CA PHE A 235 9.92 -11.25 5.38
C PHE A 235 8.42 -11.10 5.67
N ILE A 236 7.71 -12.22 5.89
CA ILE A 236 6.30 -12.17 6.28
C ILE A 236 6.13 -11.49 7.64
N GLN A 237 7.03 -11.75 8.59
CA GLN A 237 7.03 -11.06 9.89
C GLN A 237 7.18 -9.54 9.71
N ASP A 238 8.15 -9.08 8.91
CA ASP A 238 8.35 -7.66 8.62
C ASP A 238 7.09 -7.02 8.00
N LEU A 239 6.40 -7.74 7.11
CA LEU A 239 5.14 -7.28 6.53
C LEU A 239 4.03 -7.16 7.56
N GLU A 240 3.89 -8.11 8.48
CA GLU A 240 2.88 -8.05 9.54
C GLU A 240 3.10 -6.85 10.46
N ASP A 241 4.35 -6.62 10.88
CA ASP A 241 4.73 -5.52 11.76
C ASP A 241 4.50 -4.16 11.09
N GLY A 242 4.86 -4.05 9.81
CA GLY A 242 4.60 -2.86 9.01
C GLY A 242 3.10 -2.59 8.81
N LEU A 243 2.31 -3.62 8.48
CA LEU A 243 0.86 -3.48 8.30
C LEU A 243 0.16 -3.12 9.62
N GLU A 244 0.63 -3.65 10.75
CA GLU A 244 0.11 -3.27 12.07
C GLU A 244 0.41 -1.79 12.38
N SER A 245 1.63 -1.34 12.11
CA SER A 245 2.05 0.05 12.33
C SER A 245 1.25 1.02 11.44
N LEU A 246 1.07 0.66 10.16
CA LEU A 246 0.20 1.40 9.24
C LEU A 246 -1.25 1.44 9.75
N SER A 247 -1.81 0.32 10.20
CA SER A 247 -3.17 0.26 10.75
C SER A 247 -3.35 1.19 11.95
N LYS A 248 -2.38 1.23 12.87
CA LYS A 248 -2.39 2.14 14.01
C LYS A 248 -2.39 3.61 13.56
N SER A 249 -1.59 3.97 12.56
CA SER A 249 -1.55 5.34 12.02
C SER A 249 -2.89 5.74 11.36
N LEU A 250 -3.50 4.83 10.59
CA LEU A 250 -4.80 5.03 9.95
C LEU A 250 -5.95 5.19 10.96
N ILE A 251 -5.92 4.43 12.05
CA ILE A 251 -6.90 4.57 13.15
C ILE A 251 -6.80 5.98 13.76
N LYS A 252 -5.57 6.45 14.06
CA LYS A 252 -5.36 7.81 14.58
C LYS A 252 -5.88 8.87 13.60
N TYR A 253 -5.48 8.79 12.35
CA TYR A 253 -5.95 9.65 11.26
C TYR A 253 -7.48 9.70 11.19
N ARG A 254 -8.15 8.54 11.22
CA ARG A 254 -9.61 8.45 11.19
C ARG A 254 -10.26 9.10 12.40
N LEU A 255 -9.73 8.82 13.60
CA LEU A 255 -10.22 9.42 14.85
C LEU A 255 -10.09 10.94 14.81
N SER A 256 -8.98 11.46 14.29
CA SER A 256 -8.77 12.90 14.10
C SER A 256 -9.82 13.51 13.18
N ILE A 257 -10.17 12.89 12.05
CA ILE A 257 -11.28 13.36 11.20
C ILE A 257 -12.60 13.37 11.97
N LEU A 258 -12.95 12.25 12.61
CA LEU A 258 -14.22 12.13 13.34
C LEU A 258 -14.35 13.18 14.44
N ASN A 259 -13.25 13.48 15.15
CA ASN A 259 -13.23 14.52 16.17
C ASN A 259 -13.49 15.92 15.58
N THR A 260 -13.11 16.20 14.34
CA THR A 260 -13.44 17.49 13.70
C THR A 260 -14.91 17.65 13.34
N LEU A 261 -15.65 16.54 13.19
CA LEU A 261 -17.07 16.55 12.86
C LEU A 261 -17.99 16.53 14.09
N GLY A 262 -17.45 16.16 15.25
CA GLY A 262 -18.21 16.06 16.51
C GLY A 262 -18.33 17.37 17.29
N HIS A 263 -17.76 18.46 16.77
CA HIS A 263 -17.72 19.78 17.41
C HIS A 263 -18.57 20.82 16.68
#